data_AF-A0A383BUG1-F1
#
_entry.id   AF-A0A383BUG1-F1
#
_cell.length_a   1.000
_cell.length_b   1.000
_cell.length_c   1.000
_cell.angle_alpha   90.00
_cell.angle_beta   90.00
_cell.angle_gamma   90.00
#
_symmetry.space_group_name_H-M   'P 1'
#
loop_
_entity.id
_entity.type
_entity.pdbx_description
1 polymer ?
#
loop_
_entity_poly.entity_id
_entity_poly.type
_entity_poly.pdbx_seq_one_letter_code
_entity_poly.pdbx_strand_id
1 'polypeptide(L)'
;MKITPVILAGGSGTRLWPISREDEPKQFLPLINSRSLFQDTALRFQDSELYRYPMIVGNEIHRFLIQNQLKELDLNSHEIILEPIGKNTAPALTLASMRMSKLIEGY
;
A
#
# COMPACT_ATOMS: atom_id res chain seq x y z
N MET A 1 21.36 -8.83 -3.10
CA MET A 1 19.96 -9.30 -3.20
C MET A 1 19.07 -8.13 -2.83
N LYS A 2 18.09 -7.74 -3.65
CA LYS A 2 17.18 -6.61 -3.35
C LYS A 2 15.94 -7.09 -2.61
N ILE A 3 15.44 -6.30 -1.67
CA ILE A 3 14.22 -6.58 -0.90
C ILE A 3 13.02 -6.05 -1.66
N THR A 4 11.92 -6.80 -1.75
CA THR A 4 10.63 -6.28 -2.24
C THR A 4 9.77 -5.89 -1.05
N PRO A 5 9.53 -4.58 -0.81
CA PRO A 5 8.65 -4.14 0.27
C PRO A 5 7.19 -4.54 -0.01
N VAL A 6 6.45 -4.85 1.05
CA VAL A 6 4.98 -5.02 1.00
C VAL A 6 4.34 -3.96 1.88
N ILE A 7 3.54 -3.07 1.29
CA ILE A 7 2.81 -2.02 2.00
C ILE A 7 1.35 -2.45 2.14
N LEU A 8 0.90 -2.65 3.37
CA LEU A 8 -0.49 -2.94 3.69
C LEU A 8 -1.25 -1.64 3.92
N ALA A 9 -2.01 -1.19 2.93
CA ALA A 9 -2.77 0.05 2.91
C ALA A 9 -4.28 -0.15 3.17
N GLY A 10 -4.63 -1.19 3.93
CA GLY A 10 -6.00 -1.50 4.32
C GLY A 10 -6.46 -0.80 5.61
N GLY A 11 -7.75 -1.00 5.95
CA GLY A 11 -8.38 -0.47 7.16
C GLY A 11 -9.30 0.72 6.87
N SER A 12 -10.41 0.80 7.61
CA SER A 12 -11.52 1.74 7.38
C SER A 12 -11.39 3.08 8.13
N GLY A 13 -10.30 3.32 8.85
CA GLY A 13 -10.05 4.64 9.46
C GLY A 13 -11.06 5.07 10.53
N THR A 14 -11.72 4.18 11.27
CA THR A 14 -12.81 4.58 12.18
C THR A 14 -12.38 5.31 13.46
N ARG A 15 -11.10 5.19 13.87
CA ARG A 15 -10.61 5.72 15.16
C ARG A 15 -10.32 7.22 15.17
N LEU A 16 -10.12 7.84 14.02
CA LEU A 16 -9.84 9.28 13.90
C LEU A 16 -11.04 10.04 13.35
N TRP A 17 -12.25 9.52 13.50
CA TRP A 17 -13.44 10.29 13.16
C TRP A 17 -13.47 11.60 13.99
N PRO A 18 -13.80 12.77 13.40
CA PRO A 18 -14.32 12.96 12.07
C PRO A 18 -13.26 13.22 10.98
N ILE A 19 -11.97 13.12 11.29
CA ILE A 19 -10.89 13.40 10.34
C ILE A 19 -10.81 12.32 9.26
N SER A 20 -10.95 11.05 9.62
CA SER A 20 -11.02 9.95 8.65
C SER A 20 -12.44 9.40 8.48
N ARG A 21 -12.68 8.90 7.29
CA ARG A 21 -13.94 8.30 6.85
C ARG A 21 -13.65 6.93 6.22
N GLU A 22 -14.70 6.19 5.90
CA GLU A 22 -14.57 4.87 5.28
C GLU A 22 -14.04 4.96 3.84
N ASP A 23 -14.47 5.98 3.10
CA ASP A 23 -14.01 6.32 1.75
C ASP A 23 -12.63 7.00 1.75
N GLU A 24 -12.31 7.78 2.79
CA GLU A 24 -11.00 8.40 2.99
C GLU A 24 -10.34 7.99 4.34
N PRO A 25 -9.74 6.79 4.40
CA PRO A 25 -9.05 6.31 5.59
C PRO A 25 -7.81 7.13 5.97
N LYS A 26 -7.44 7.03 7.25
CA LYS A 26 -6.30 7.77 7.84
C LYS A 26 -5.00 7.66 7.06
N GLN A 27 -4.71 6.53 6.41
CA GLN A 27 -3.45 6.30 5.73
C GLN A 27 -3.30 7.19 4.49
N PHE A 28 -4.41 7.65 3.92
CA PHE A 28 -4.43 8.53 2.74
C PHE A 28 -4.52 10.02 3.12
N LEU A 29 -4.57 10.36 4.41
CA LEU A 29 -4.68 11.73 4.89
C LEU A 29 -3.32 12.33 5.32
N PRO A 30 -3.09 13.64 5.07
CA PRO A 30 -1.92 14.37 5.52
C PRO A 30 -2.02 14.74 7.02
N LEU A 31 -1.82 13.75 7.90
CA LEU A 31 -2.02 13.90 9.35
C LEU A 31 -0.84 14.50 10.11
N ILE A 32 0.37 14.40 9.55
CA ILE A 32 1.62 14.82 10.24
C ILE A 32 2.32 15.92 9.45
N ASN A 33 2.32 15.82 8.13
CA ASN A 33 2.96 16.77 7.22
C ASN A 33 2.09 16.90 5.95
N SER A 34 2.62 17.52 4.89
CA SER A 34 1.90 17.77 3.64
C SER A 34 1.57 16.51 2.83
N ARG A 35 2.17 15.35 3.15
CA ARG A 35 1.94 14.06 2.50
C ARG A 35 1.14 13.13 3.40
N SER A 36 0.47 12.17 2.78
CA SER A 36 -0.22 11.12 3.52
C SER A 36 0.75 10.15 4.20
N LEU A 37 0.25 9.41 5.19
CA LEU A 37 1.03 8.33 5.82
C LEU A 37 1.44 7.23 4.81
N PHE A 38 0.59 6.97 3.81
CA PHE A 38 0.87 6.05 2.71
C PHE A 38 2.02 6.54 1.85
N GLN A 39 1.98 7.81 1.43
CA GLN A 39 3.04 8.47 0.66
C GLN A 39 4.38 8.47 1.41
N ASP A 40 4.36 8.88 2.68
CA ASP A 40 5.55 8.84 3.53
C ASP A 40 6.11 7.42 3.72
N THR A 41 5.26 6.39 3.66
CA THR A 41 5.71 4.99 3.74
C THR A 41 6.35 4.54 2.42
N ALA A 42 5.76 4.89 1.28
CA ALA A 42 6.30 4.55 -0.05
C ALA A 42 7.67 5.21 -0.31
N LEU A 43 7.87 6.45 0.16
CA LEU A 43 9.13 7.18 0.04
C LEU A 43 10.29 6.58 0.86
N ARG A 44 10.03 5.67 1.80
CA ARG A 44 11.12 5.01 2.57
C ARG A 44 11.89 3.98 1.74
N PHE A 45 11.34 3.56 0.61
CA PHE A 45 11.89 2.46 -0.20
C PHE A 45 12.49 2.93 -1.52
N GLN A 46 13.04 4.16 -1.56
CA GLN A 46 13.60 4.76 -2.79
C GLN A 46 15.05 4.38 -3.07
N ASP A 47 15.76 3.78 -2.11
CA ASP A 47 17.09 3.23 -2.37
C ASP A 47 16.98 2.04 -3.32
N SER A 48 17.29 2.28 -4.59
CA SER A 48 17.16 1.28 -5.65
C SER A 48 18.21 0.18 -5.56
N GLU A 49 19.31 0.37 -4.82
CA GLU A 49 20.30 -0.70 -4.57
C GLU A 49 19.80 -1.69 -3.53
N LEU A 50 18.98 -1.23 -2.58
CA LEU A 50 18.40 -2.06 -1.52
C LEU A 50 17.03 -2.61 -1.87
N TYR A 51 16.19 -1.83 -2.56
CA TYR A 51 14.77 -2.12 -2.72
C TYR A 51 14.34 -2.27 -4.18
N ARG A 52 13.41 -3.19 -4.41
CA ARG A 52 12.55 -3.19 -5.60
C ARG A 52 11.34 -2.30 -5.34
N TYR A 53 10.59 -1.96 -6.39
CA TYR A 53 9.31 -1.27 -6.23
C TYR A 53 8.40 -2.03 -5.26
N PRO A 54 7.66 -1.32 -4.38
CA PRO A 54 6.82 -1.95 -3.38
C PRO A 54 5.63 -2.66 -4.03
N MET A 55 5.23 -3.79 -3.45
CA MET A 55 3.92 -4.38 -3.65
C MET A 55 2.94 -3.72 -2.66
N ILE A 56 1.78 -3.31 -3.15
CA ILE A 56 0.75 -2.68 -2.31
C ILE A 56 -0.41 -3.67 -2.15
N VAL A 57 -0.89 -3.86 -0.93
CA VAL A 57 -2.15 -4.57 -0.66
C VAL A 57 -3.13 -3.60 -0.02
N GLY A 58 -4.25 -3.36 -0.69
CA GLY A 58 -5.26 -2.40 -0.23
C GLY A 58 -6.67 -2.89 -0.49
N ASN A 59 -7.67 -2.11 -0.07
CA ASN A 59 -9.06 -2.41 -0.37
C ASN A 59 -9.43 -1.89 -1.77
N GLU A 60 -10.28 -2.62 -2.48
CA GLU A 60 -10.84 -2.25 -3.80
C GLU A 60 -11.44 -0.84 -3.81
N ILE A 61 -12.14 -0.44 -2.74
CA ILE A 61 -12.76 0.89 -2.59
C ILE A 61 -11.72 2.01 -2.67
N HIS A 62 -10.49 1.77 -2.20
CA HIS A 62 -9.41 2.77 -2.15
C HIS A 62 -8.45 2.68 -3.34
N ARG A 63 -8.78 1.90 -4.39
CA ARG A 63 -7.97 1.72 -5.60
C ARG A 63 -7.44 3.05 -6.16
N PHE A 64 -8.33 4.03 -6.32
CA PHE A 64 -7.97 5.32 -6.90
C PHE A 64 -7.10 6.16 -5.96
N LEU A 65 -7.33 6.12 -4.64
CA LEU A 65 -6.48 6.81 -3.68
C LEU A 65 -5.05 6.28 -3.72
N ILE A 66 -4.88 4.96 -3.75
CA ILE A 66 -3.57 4.31 -3.86
C ILE A 66 -2.86 4.74 -5.15
N GLN A 67 -3.54 4.63 -6.30
CA GLN A 67 -2.95 4.94 -7.60
C GLN A 67 -2.59 6.43 -7.73
N ASN A 68 -3.50 7.33 -7.33
CA ASN A 68 -3.29 8.76 -7.43
C ASN A 68 -2.14 9.22 -6.54
N GLN A 69 -2.06 8.74 -5.30
CA GLN A 69 -1.00 9.17 -4.38
C GLN A 69 0.39 8.66 -4.75
N LEU A 70 0.49 7.47 -5.38
CA LEU A 70 1.75 7.03 -5.99
C LEU A 70 2.13 7.91 -7.18
N LYS A 71 1.15 8.23 -8.05
CA LYS A 71 1.34 9.06 -9.23
C LYS A 71 1.77 10.49 -8.88
N GLU A 72 1.19 11.08 -7.83
CA GLU A 72 1.58 12.41 -7.31
C GLU A 72 3.07 12.48 -6.92
N LEU A 73 3.67 11.35 -6.56
CA LEU A 73 5.08 11.25 -6.20
C LEU A 73 5.97 10.67 -7.31
N ASP A 74 5.41 10.42 -8.50
CA ASP A 74 6.08 9.71 -9.60
C ASP A 74 6.69 8.36 -9.18
N LEU A 75 6.00 7.66 -8.26
CA LEU A 75 6.44 6.36 -7.74
C LEU A 75 5.78 5.21 -8.47
N ASN A 76 6.58 4.21 -8.82
CA ASN A 76 6.09 2.94 -9.33
C ASN A 76 5.87 1.94 -8.20
N SER A 77 4.83 1.11 -8.35
CA SER A 77 4.62 -0.09 -7.56
C SER A 77 4.93 -1.33 -8.39
N HIS A 78 5.41 -2.38 -7.76
CA HIS A 78 5.58 -3.68 -8.42
C HIS A 78 4.24 -4.30 -8.79
N GLU A 79 3.27 -4.29 -7.87
CA GLU A 79 1.91 -4.75 -8.07
C GLU A 79 0.99 -4.05 -7.06
N ILE A 80 -0.26 -3.81 -7.42
CA ILE A 80 -1.32 -3.35 -6.50
C ILE A 80 -2.36 -4.46 -6.42
N ILE A 81 -2.44 -5.11 -5.28
CA ILE A 81 -3.40 -6.16 -4.98
C ILE A 81 -4.57 -5.54 -4.22
N LEU A 82 -5.78 -5.79 -4.72
CA LEU A 82 -6.99 -5.20 -4.15
C LEU A 82 -7.88 -6.28 -3.58
N GLU A 83 -8.10 -6.15 -2.27
CA GLU A 83 -9.00 -7.02 -1.53
C GLU A 83 -10.43 -6.49 -1.70
N PRO A 84 -11.39 -7.34 -2.14
CA PRO A 84 -12.78 -6.93 -2.27
C PRO A 84 -13.42 -6.66 -0.89
N ILE A 85 -12.89 -7.29 0.16
CA ILE A 85 -13.36 -7.17 1.54
C ILE A 85 -12.12 -7.20 2.44
N GLY A 86 -12.01 -6.25 3.37
CA GLY A 86 -10.92 -6.23 4.35
C GLY A 86 -11.05 -7.38 5.35
N LYS A 87 -10.02 -8.25 5.44
CA LYS A 87 -10.00 -9.40 6.35
C LYS A 87 -8.85 -9.38 7.37
N ASN A 88 -8.38 -8.18 7.74
CA ASN A 88 -7.22 -7.94 8.61
C ASN A 88 -5.87 -8.35 7.98
N THR A 89 -4.82 -8.32 8.79
CA THR A 89 -3.42 -8.41 8.35
C THR A 89 -3.03 -9.79 7.83
N ALA A 90 -3.48 -10.88 8.45
CA ALA A 90 -3.01 -12.22 8.09
C ALA A 90 -3.39 -12.60 6.65
N PRO A 91 -4.65 -12.42 6.20
CA PRO A 91 -5.02 -12.68 4.81
C PRO A 91 -4.28 -11.79 3.80
N ALA A 92 -4.10 -10.51 4.12
CA ALA A 92 -3.38 -9.57 3.26
C ALA A 92 -1.91 -10.00 3.05
N LEU A 93 -1.23 -10.43 4.12
CA LEU A 93 0.14 -10.97 4.06
C LEU A 93 0.20 -12.28 3.28
N THR A 94 -0.74 -13.19 3.52
CA THR A 94 -0.83 -14.46 2.77
C THR A 94 -0.96 -14.20 1.28
N LEU A 95 -1.83 -13.26 0.89
CA LEU A 95 -2.03 -12.91 -0.51
C LEU A 95 -0.77 -12.31 -1.15
N ALA A 96 -0.09 -11.39 -0.46
CA ALA A 96 1.19 -10.85 -0.93
C ALA A 96 2.25 -11.94 -1.09
N SER A 97 2.37 -12.83 -0.11
CA SER A 97 3.31 -13.95 -0.14
C SER A 97 3.05 -14.91 -1.30
N MET A 98 1.78 -15.29 -1.51
CA MET A 98 1.39 -16.17 -2.62
C MET A 98 1.65 -15.52 -3.99
N ARG A 99 1.42 -14.22 -4.13
CA ARG A 99 1.73 -13.48 -5.36
C ARG A 99 3.24 -13.43 -5.61
N MET A 100 4.03 -13.16 -4.58
CA MET A 100 5.49 -13.14 -4.67
C MET A 100 6.06 -14.52 -5.02
N SER A 101 5.56 -15.61 -4.42
CA SER A 101 6.02 -16.97 -4.73
C SER A 101 5.77 -17.33 -6.20
N LYS A 102 4.57 -17.06 -6.71
CA LYS A 102 4.24 -17.31 -8.13
C LYS A 102 5.12 -16.53 -9.10
N LEU A 103 5.54 -15.32 -8.72
CA LEU A 103 6.46 -14.54 -9.52
C LEU A 103 7.87 -15.14 -9.53
N ILE A 104 8.31 -15.76 -8.43
CA ILE A 104 9.63 -16.41 -8.35
C ILE A 104 9.64 -17.75 -9.08
N GLU A 105 8.55 -18.51 -9.01
CA GLU A 105 8.38 -19.82 -9.67
C GLU A 105 8.08 -19.73 -11.17
N GLY A 106 7.67 -18.55 -11.66
CA GLY A 106 7.39 -18.29 -13.08
C GLY A 106 8.60 -17.85 -13.92
N TYR A 107 9.80 -17.82 -13.32
CA TYR A 107 11.11 -17.67 -13.98
C TYR A 107 11.91 -18.97 -13.86
#